data_AF-A0A8X7CJX9-F1
#
_entry.id   AF-A0A8X7CJX9-F1
#
_cell.length_a   1.000
_cell.length_b   1.000
_cell.length_c   1.000
_cell.angle_alpha   90.00
_cell.angle_beta   90.00
_cell.angle_gamma   90.00
#
_symmetry.space_group_name_H-M   'P 1'
#
loop_
_entity.id
_entity.type
_entity.pdbx_description
1 polymer ?
#
loop_
_entity_poly.entity_id
_entity_poly.type
_entity_poly.pdbx_seq_one_letter_code
_entity_poly.pdbx_strand_id
1 'polypeptide(L)'
;MNEAEIIGDNKVKNAVNGEMVTMKSLWENQDCLSDIKPQLDEHGVRLVGVGVEELGVKEFLDGNFFKGDLFIDVEKKCYNDLKYKRFGFLNLVPALFFKSSRDAISESREAKLGGDLKGDYYQVGGTLVVKKGGEKVLLSHKQQELADHVDTKEVLKCFNVA
;
A
#
# COMPACT_ATOMS: atom_id res chain seq x y z
N MET A 1 -13.67 17.18 -7.42
CA MET A 1 -12.29 16.69 -7.37
C MET A 1 -12.30 15.18 -7.22
N ASN A 2 -11.55 14.46 -8.05
CA ASN A 2 -11.33 13.01 -7.92
C ASN A 2 -10.17 12.71 -6.93
N GLU A 3 -9.97 11.45 -6.55
CA GLU A 3 -8.93 11.06 -5.58
C GLU A 3 -7.51 11.41 -6.02
N ALA A 4 -7.20 11.32 -7.32
CA ALA A 4 -5.90 11.71 -7.85
C ALA A 4 -5.66 13.23 -7.75
N GLU A 5 -6.70 14.04 -7.98
CA GLU A 5 -6.64 15.49 -7.78
C GLU A 5 -6.47 15.87 -6.30
N ILE A 6 -7.07 15.09 -5.39
CA ILE A 6 -6.96 15.31 -3.94
C ILE A 6 -5.52 15.11 -3.45
N ILE A 7 -4.86 14.04 -3.91
CA ILE A 7 -3.51 13.68 -3.41
C ILE A 7 -2.37 14.16 -4.31
N GLY A 8 -2.66 14.74 -5.48
CA GLY A 8 -1.65 14.98 -6.51
C GLY A 8 -0.43 15.79 -6.07
N ASP A 9 -0.62 16.78 -5.22
CA ASP A 9 0.46 17.62 -4.69
C ASP A 9 1.12 17.06 -3.42
N ASN A 10 0.64 15.93 -2.90
CA ASN A 10 1.23 15.28 -1.73
C ASN A 10 2.60 14.71 -2.09
N LYS A 11 3.54 14.83 -1.16
CA LYS A 11 4.90 14.33 -1.34
C LYS A 11 5.02 12.92 -0.79
N VAL A 12 5.70 12.07 -1.52
CA VAL A 12 6.08 10.73 -1.10
C VAL A 12 7.58 10.53 -1.34
N LYS A 13 8.21 9.75 -0.47
CA LYS A 13 9.64 9.45 -0.51
C LYS A 13 9.88 8.15 -1.27
N ASN A 14 10.71 8.16 -2.29
CA ASN A 14 11.14 6.93 -2.96
C ASN A 14 11.92 6.04 -1.98
N ALA A 15 11.49 4.79 -1.84
CA ALA A 15 12.04 3.86 -0.87
C ALA A 15 13.47 3.43 -1.17
N VAL A 16 13.91 3.51 -2.44
CA VAL A 16 15.22 3.05 -2.91
C VAL A 16 16.28 4.13 -2.78
N ASN A 17 16.02 5.32 -3.35
CA ASN A 17 17.01 6.40 -3.41
C ASN A 17 16.75 7.52 -2.38
N GLY A 18 15.61 7.49 -1.69
CA GLY A 18 15.23 8.48 -0.68
C GLY A 18 14.74 9.83 -1.24
N GLU A 19 14.58 9.96 -2.55
CA GLU A 19 14.14 11.18 -3.22
C GLU A 19 12.67 11.50 -2.91
N MET A 20 12.37 12.78 -2.68
CA MET A 20 10.99 13.24 -2.48
C MET A 20 10.36 13.62 -3.82
N VAL A 21 9.24 12.98 -4.17
CA VAL A 21 8.47 13.26 -5.38
C VAL A 21 7.02 13.56 -5.04
N THR A 22 6.28 14.22 -5.93
CA THR A 22 4.83 14.43 -5.76
C THR A 22 4.04 13.24 -6.31
N MET A 23 2.91 12.90 -5.70
CA MET A 23 2.01 11.85 -6.22
C MET A 23 1.65 12.05 -7.70
N LYS A 24 1.47 13.30 -8.15
CA LYS A 24 1.18 13.58 -9.56
C LYS A 24 2.26 13.13 -10.53
N SER A 25 3.52 13.20 -10.13
CA SER A 25 4.64 12.73 -10.96
C SER A 25 4.60 11.21 -11.21
N LEU A 26 3.89 10.46 -10.34
CA LEU A 26 3.80 9.01 -10.42
C LEU A 26 2.88 8.54 -11.56
N TRP A 27 1.88 9.34 -11.94
CA TRP A 27 1.01 9.07 -13.08
C TRP A 27 1.33 9.93 -14.31
N GLU A 28 2.40 10.74 -14.25
CA GLU A 28 2.97 11.45 -15.39
C GLU A 28 4.02 10.58 -16.12
N ASN A 29 4.83 9.82 -15.37
CA ASN A 29 5.87 8.91 -15.87
C ASN A 29 5.51 7.43 -15.58
N GLN A 30 5.94 6.47 -16.42
CA GLN A 30 5.59 5.04 -16.31
C GLN A 30 6.83 4.17 -15.98
N ASP A 31 6.89 3.53 -14.80
CA ASP A 31 7.85 2.46 -14.41
C ASP A 31 7.22 1.44 -13.40
N CYS A 32 7.48 0.13 -13.50
CA CYS A 32 6.44 -0.90 -13.20
C CYS A 32 6.71 -1.93 -12.06
N LEU A 33 5.70 -2.78 -11.70
CA LEU A 33 5.61 -3.66 -10.50
C LEU A 33 4.84 -5.02 -10.66
N SER A 34 4.78 -5.87 -9.62
CA SER A 34 5.38 -7.22 -9.43
C SER A 34 4.80 -8.55 -10.00
N ASP A 35 3.59 -8.97 -9.66
CA ASP A 35 3.15 -10.37 -9.93
C ASP A 35 2.25 -10.49 -11.15
N ILE A 36 1.49 -9.42 -11.40
CA ILE A 36 0.81 -9.16 -12.67
C ILE A 36 1.61 -8.20 -13.56
N LYS A 37 2.89 -7.96 -13.20
CA LYS A 37 3.80 -7.05 -13.90
C LYS A 37 3.80 -7.28 -15.40
N PRO A 38 3.90 -8.53 -15.90
CA PRO A 38 3.94 -8.74 -17.33
C PRO A 38 2.67 -8.25 -18.03
N GLN A 39 1.49 -8.51 -17.46
CA GLN A 39 0.22 -8.04 -18.03
C GLN A 39 0.06 -6.51 -17.91
N LEU A 40 0.53 -5.91 -16.83
CA LEU A 40 0.50 -4.46 -16.64
C LEU A 40 1.46 -3.75 -17.61
N ASP A 41 2.69 -4.24 -17.74
CA ASP A 41 3.72 -3.73 -18.66
C ASP A 41 3.23 -3.75 -20.11
N GLU A 42 2.61 -4.85 -20.54
CA GLU A 42 2.04 -5.00 -21.89
C GLU A 42 1.00 -3.91 -22.21
N HIS A 43 0.30 -3.41 -21.20
CA HIS A 43 -0.73 -2.38 -21.32
C HIS A 43 -0.23 -0.98 -20.92
N GLY A 44 1.07 -0.82 -20.69
CA GLY A 44 1.67 0.44 -20.25
C GLY A 44 1.14 0.91 -18.89
N VAL A 45 0.81 0.00 -17.99
CA VAL A 45 0.30 0.34 -16.66
C VAL A 45 1.44 0.38 -15.67
N ARG A 46 1.61 1.55 -15.04
CA ARG A 46 2.48 1.72 -13.90
C ARG A 46 1.84 1.08 -12.66
N LEU A 47 2.55 0.21 -11.96
CA LEU A 47 2.16 -0.21 -10.61
C LEU A 47 3.09 0.49 -9.62
N VAL A 48 2.51 0.98 -8.52
CA VAL A 48 3.17 1.81 -7.51
C VAL A 48 2.64 1.40 -6.14
N GLY A 49 3.52 1.15 -5.18
CA GLY A 49 3.18 0.97 -3.77
C GLY A 49 3.52 2.21 -2.99
N VAL A 50 2.60 2.63 -2.12
CA VAL A 50 2.87 3.69 -1.15
C VAL A 50 2.74 3.06 0.24
N GLY A 51 3.84 3.09 0.99
CA GLY A 51 3.93 2.62 2.37
C GLY A 51 3.64 3.73 3.37
N VAL A 52 3.29 3.31 4.59
CA VAL A 52 2.88 4.20 5.69
C VAL A 52 4.07 4.83 6.41
N GLU A 53 5.21 4.13 6.46
CA GLU A 53 6.40 4.56 7.20
C GLU A 53 7.68 3.90 6.67
N GLU A 54 8.84 4.37 7.14
CA GLU A 54 10.16 3.86 6.73
C GLU A 54 10.60 2.58 7.45
N LEU A 55 9.95 2.27 8.58
CA LEU A 55 10.29 1.09 9.35
C LEU A 55 9.96 -0.17 8.56
N GLY A 56 10.92 -1.10 8.48
CA GLY A 56 10.77 -2.37 7.75
C GLY A 56 10.95 -2.24 6.23
N VAL A 57 11.13 -1.03 5.69
CA VAL A 57 11.26 -0.82 4.24
C VAL A 57 12.54 -1.46 3.70
N LYS A 58 13.65 -1.39 4.43
CA LYS A 58 14.90 -2.01 4.01
C LYS A 58 14.75 -3.52 3.88
N GLU A 59 14.18 -4.16 4.89
CA GLU A 59 13.90 -5.60 4.90
C GLU A 59 12.90 -5.99 3.79
N PHE A 60 11.92 -5.13 3.52
CA PHE A 60 10.93 -5.34 2.48
C PHE A 60 11.54 -5.27 1.06
N LEU A 61 12.46 -4.33 0.85
CA LEU A 61 13.24 -4.21 -0.39
C LEU A 61 14.21 -5.37 -0.57
N ASP A 62 14.98 -5.71 0.47
CA ASP A 62 15.95 -6.81 0.45
C ASP A 62 15.25 -8.17 0.20
N GLY A 63 14.02 -8.33 0.71
CA GLY A 63 13.19 -9.51 0.48
C GLY A 63 12.52 -9.59 -0.89
N ASN A 64 12.58 -8.52 -1.69
CA ASN A 64 11.99 -8.43 -3.02
C ASN A 64 10.50 -8.83 -3.08
N PHE A 65 9.73 -8.47 -2.05
CA PHE A 65 8.31 -8.80 -1.94
C PHE A 65 7.41 -8.03 -2.92
N PHE A 66 7.96 -6.99 -3.56
CA PHE A 66 7.22 -6.08 -4.44
C PHE A 66 8.16 -5.57 -5.54
N LYS A 67 8.04 -6.08 -6.77
CA LYS A 67 9.00 -5.83 -7.87
C LYS A 67 8.84 -4.49 -8.61
N GLY A 68 8.80 -3.38 -7.88
CA GLY A 68 8.98 -2.06 -8.45
C GLY A 68 8.45 -0.96 -7.54
N ASP A 69 8.00 0.14 -8.13
CA ASP A 69 8.11 1.44 -7.48
C ASP A 69 7.41 1.54 -6.12
N LEU A 70 8.25 1.58 -5.09
CA LEU A 70 7.84 1.73 -3.72
C LEU A 70 8.18 3.14 -3.25
N PHE A 71 7.16 3.81 -2.71
CA PHE A 71 7.27 5.10 -2.07
C PHE A 71 6.72 5.04 -0.65
N ILE A 72 6.99 6.07 0.14
CA ILE A 72 6.59 6.19 1.53
C ILE A 72 5.92 7.54 1.71
N ASP A 73 4.67 7.54 2.17
CA ASP A 73 3.99 8.76 2.57
C ASP A 73 4.36 9.08 4.03
N VAL A 74 5.55 9.65 4.22
CA VAL A 74 6.14 9.90 5.54
C VAL A 74 5.22 10.74 6.44
N GLU A 75 4.50 11.69 5.87
CA GLU A 75 3.55 12.55 6.59
C GLU A 75 2.15 11.93 6.72
N LYS A 76 1.92 10.77 6.09
CA LYS A 76 0.63 10.08 5.99
C LYS A 76 -0.46 10.97 5.37
N LYS A 77 -0.05 11.96 4.57
CA LYS A 77 -0.94 12.99 4.02
C LYS A 77 -1.89 12.39 2.99
N CYS A 78 -1.41 11.49 2.13
CA CYS A 78 -2.24 10.74 1.20
C CYS A 78 -3.27 9.87 1.94
N TYR A 79 -2.85 9.13 2.98
CA TYR A 79 -3.76 8.32 3.78
C TYR A 79 -4.87 9.16 4.45
N ASN A 80 -4.49 10.31 5.00
CA ASN A 80 -5.41 11.26 5.64
C ASN A 80 -6.37 11.90 4.62
N ASP A 81 -5.85 12.41 3.50
CA ASP A 81 -6.66 13.10 2.48
C ASP A 81 -7.63 12.14 1.76
N LEU A 82 -7.23 10.88 1.55
CA LEU A 82 -8.10 9.83 1.03
C LEU A 82 -9.08 9.28 2.08
N LYS A 83 -8.97 9.73 3.33
CA LYS A 83 -9.80 9.33 4.48
C LYS A 83 -9.75 7.82 4.71
N TYR A 84 -8.57 7.22 4.57
CA TYR A 84 -8.37 5.82 4.90
C TYR A 84 -8.49 5.63 6.41
N LYS A 85 -9.16 4.54 6.81
CA LYS A 85 -9.43 4.30 8.22
C LYS A 85 -8.12 4.00 8.94
N ARG A 86 -8.07 4.40 10.20
CA ARG A 86 -7.06 3.94 11.14
C ARG A 86 -7.78 3.27 12.29
N PHE A 87 -7.53 2.00 12.51
CA PHE A 87 -8.13 1.29 13.63
C PHE A 87 -7.54 1.80 14.94
N GLY A 88 -8.38 2.14 15.92
CA GLY A 88 -7.88 2.41 17.27
C GLY A 88 -7.33 1.13 17.91
N PHE A 89 -6.40 1.28 18.85
CA PHE A 89 -5.89 0.18 19.69
C PHE A 89 -7.02 -0.72 20.23
N LEU A 90 -8.15 -0.13 20.63
CA LEU A 90 -9.32 -0.81 21.18
C LEU A 90 -10.02 -1.78 20.20
N ASN A 91 -9.89 -1.60 18.89
CA ASN A 91 -10.50 -2.48 17.88
C ASN A 91 -9.62 -3.70 17.56
N LEU A 92 -8.33 -3.66 17.87
CA LEU A 92 -7.37 -4.75 17.64
C LEU A 92 -7.10 -5.58 18.90
N VAL A 93 -7.32 -5.00 20.07
CA VAL A 93 -7.21 -5.67 21.38
C VAL A 93 -8.06 -6.95 21.42
N PRO A 94 -9.35 -6.97 21.06
CA PRO A 94 -10.13 -8.21 21.13
C PRO A 94 -9.49 -9.36 20.34
N ALA A 95 -8.94 -9.09 19.15
CA ALA A 95 -8.26 -10.08 18.30
C ALA A 95 -6.95 -10.62 18.91
N LEU A 96 -6.16 -9.76 19.57
CA LEU A 96 -4.90 -10.15 20.23
C LEU A 96 -5.11 -10.88 21.57
N PHE A 97 -6.25 -10.66 22.23
CA PHE A 97 -6.56 -11.23 23.55
C PHE A 97 -7.47 -12.47 23.49
N PHE A 98 -7.87 -12.96 22.31
CA PHE A 98 -8.49 -14.29 22.21
C PHE A 98 -7.51 -15.35 22.75
N LYS A 99 -8.02 -16.24 23.61
CA LYS A 99 -7.25 -17.20 24.42
C LYS A 99 -6.30 -18.08 23.60
N SER A 100 -6.58 -18.25 22.30
CA SER A 100 -5.75 -18.96 21.32
C SER A 100 -4.41 -18.25 20.99
N SER A 101 -4.26 -16.97 21.33
CA SER A 101 -3.04 -16.19 21.09
C SER A 101 -1.97 -16.40 22.17
N ARG A 102 -2.30 -16.90 23.37
CA ARG A 102 -1.28 -17.11 24.42
C ARG A 102 -0.30 -18.23 24.08
N ASP A 103 -0.78 -19.31 23.48
CA ASP A 103 0.06 -20.46 23.13
C ASP A 103 0.91 -20.16 21.88
N ALA A 104 0.35 -19.43 20.91
CA ALA A 104 1.10 -18.94 19.74
C ALA A 104 2.13 -17.85 20.10
N ILE A 105 1.88 -17.06 21.16
CA ILE A 105 2.85 -16.07 21.68
C ILE A 105 3.98 -16.75 22.47
N SER A 106 3.74 -17.86 23.15
CA SER A 106 4.85 -18.62 23.78
C SER A 106 5.68 -19.37 22.74
N GLU A 107 5.04 -20.02 21.75
CA GLU A 107 5.76 -20.67 20.65
C GLU A 107 6.56 -19.68 19.80
N SER A 108 6.02 -18.50 19.48
CA SER A 108 6.75 -17.47 18.71
C SER A 108 7.90 -16.81 19.49
N ARG A 109 7.80 -16.69 20.82
CA ARG A 109 8.91 -16.28 21.69
C ARG A 109 10.02 -17.33 21.76
N GLU A 110 9.67 -18.61 21.82
CA GLU A 110 10.65 -19.70 21.78
C GLU A 110 11.30 -19.84 20.39
N ALA A 111 10.55 -19.57 19.32
CA ALA A 111 11.04 -19.59 17.94
C ALA A 111 11.82 -18.33 17.51
N LYS A 112 12.02 -17.33 18.38
CA LYS A 112 12.56 -15.99 18.03
C LYS A 112 11.79 -15.27 16.91
N LEU A 113 10.58 -15.71 16.59
CA LEU A 113 9.65 -15.08 15.64
C LEU A 113 8.89 -13.92 16.31
N GLY A 114 9.60 -13.14 17.13
CA GLY A 114 9.04 -11.92 17.69
C GLY A 114 8.80 -10.95 16.55
N GLY A 115 7.57 -10.95 16.00
CA GLY A 115 7.09 -9.86 15.18
C GLY A 115 7.27 -8.59 15.98
N ASP A 116 8.18 -7.74 15.52
CA ASP A 116 8.48 -6.49 16.21
C ASP A 116 7.18 -5.69 16.17
N LEU A 117 6.49 -5.45 17.29
CA LEU A 117 5.31 -4.56 17.37
C LEU A 117 5.66 -3.09 17.03
N LYS A 118 6.83 -2.87 16.43
CA LYS A 118 7.30 -1.60 15.93
C LYS A 118 6.69 -1.43 14.54
N GLY A 119 5.79 -0.46 14.44
CA GLY A 119 5.15 -0.06 13.19
C GLY A 119 3.66 0.24 13.36
N ASP A 120 3.07 0.80 12.32
CA ASP A 120 1.68 1.22 12.26
C ASP A 120 0.78 0.11 11.70
N TYR A 121 0.42 -0.83 12.57
CA TYR A 121 -0.49 -1.96 12.24
C TYR A 121 -1.95 -1.55 12.06
N TYR A 122 -2.26 -0.29 12.30
CA TYR A 122 -3.63 0.20 12.42
C TYR A 122 -4.13 0.89 11.16
N GLN A 123 -3.22 1.34 10.30
CA GLN A 123 -3.55 2.06 9.10
C GLN A 123 -3.98 1.08 8.01
N VAL A 124 -5.21 1.22 7.52
CA VAL A 124 -5.61 0.54 6.28
C VAL A 124 -5.27 1.38 5.06
N GLY A 125 -5.10 0.73 3.92
CA GLY A 125 -4.82 1.35 2.64
C GLY A 125 -5.98 1.20 1.67
N GLY A 126 -5.63 1.09 0.40
CA GLY A 126 -6.55 0.96 -0.71
C GLY A 126 -5.82 0.77 -2.03
N THR A 127 -6.58 0.65 -3.11
CA THR A 127 -6.06 0.57 -4.46
C THR A 127 -6.75 1.60 -5.33
N LEU A 128 -5.95 2.39 -6.05
CA LEU A 128 -6.43 3.31 -7.06
C LEU A 128 -5.91 2.87 -8.42
N VAL A 129 -6.78 2.89 -9.44
CA VAL A 129 -6.37 2.84 -10.84
C VAL A 129 -6.61 4.22 -11.41
N VAL A 130 -5.53 4.89 -11.79
CA VAL A 130 -5.56 6.29 -12.24
C VAL A 130 -5.14 6.34 -13.71
N LYS A 131 -5.92 7.03 -14.54
CA LYS A 131 -5.56 7.28 -15.93
C LYS A 131 -4.33 8.18 -15.97
N LYS A 132 -3.43 7.93 -16.93
CA LYS A 132 -2.25 8.77 -17.17
C LYS A 132 -2.64 10.26 -17.14
N GLY A 133 -1.86 11.06 -16.43
CA GLY A 133 -2.13 12.49 -16.21
C GLY A 133 -3.07 12.83 -15.05
N GLY A 134 -3.63 11.83 -14.34
CA GLY A 134 -4.44 12.07 -13.13
C GLY A 134 -5.85 12.58 -13.39
N GLU A 135 -6.22 12.76 -14.67
CA GLU A 135 -7.50 13.32 -15.11
C GLU A 135 -8.72 12.48 -14.72
N LYS A 136 -8.53 11.17 -14.50
CA LYS A 136 -9.61 10.25 -14.14
C LYS A 136 -9.13 9.10 -13.26
N VAL A 137 -9.90 8.79 -12.23
CA VAL A 137 -9.77 7.57 -11.44
C VAL A 137 -10.73 6.53 -12.03
N LEU A 138 -10.21 5.40 -12.50
CA LEU A 138 -10.95 4.29 -13.10
C LEU A 138 -11.46 3.30 -12.05
N LEU A 139 -10.69 3.12 -10.96
CA LEU A 139 -11.04 2.27 -9.83
C LEU A 139 -10.57 2.93 -8.54
N SER A 140 -11.42 2.88 -7.51
CA SER A 140 -11.11 3.34 -6.16
C SER A 140 -11.62 2.31 -5.16
N HIS A 141 -10.70 1.48 -4.65
CA HIS A 141 -10.99 0.51 -3.59
C HIS A 141 -10.40 1.01 -2.28
N LYS A 142 -11.20 1.13 -1.24
CA LYS A 142 -10.74 1.49 0.11
C LYS A 142 -10.92 0.28 1.00
N GLN A 143 -9.82 -0.22 1.54
CA GLN A 143 -9.85 -1.38 2.44
C GLN A 143 -10.74 -1.05 3.64
N GLN A 144 -11.73 -1.88 3.91
CA GLN A 144 -12.58 -1.77 5.10
C GLN A 144 -12.00 -2.55 6.28
N GLU A 145 -11.25 -3.61 6.00
CA GLU A 145 -10.65 -4.53 6.97
C GLU A 145 -9.20 -4.86 6.57
N LEU A 146 -8.39 -5.39 7.50
CA LEU A 146 -6.97 -5.67 7.24
C LEU A 146 -6.72 -6.72 6.14
N ALA A 147 -7.66 -7.66 5.94
CA ALA A 147 -7.58 -8.70 4.91
C ALA A 147 -8.31 -8.33 3.61
N ASP A 148 -8.99 -7.18 3.59
CA ASP A 148 -9.70 -6.70 2.41
C ASP A 148 -8.68 -6.32 1.33
N HIS A 149 -8.87 -6.84 0.13
CA HIS A 149 -8.03 -6.53 -1.02
C HIS A 149 -8.91 -6.45 -2.26
N VAL A 150 -8.50 -5.61 -3.21
CA VAL A 150 -9.22 -5.48 -4.48
C VAL A 150 -9.10 -6.79 -5.28
N ASP A 151 -10.19 -7.23 -5.90
CA ASP A 151 -10.13 -8.35 -6.84
C ASP A 151 -9.28 -7.93 -8.04
N THR A 152 -8.26 -8.72 -8.35
CA THR A 152 -7.36 -8.49 -9.49
C THR A 152 -8.12 -8.41 -10.81
N LYS A 153 -9.26 -9.10 -10.94
CA LYS A 153 -10.12 -9.03 -12.13
C LYS A 153 -10.74 -7.64 -12.32
N GLU A 154 -11.12 -6.96 -11.24
CA GLU A 154 -11.65 -5.59 -11.31
C GLU A 154 -10.57 -4.59 -11.74
N VAL A 155 -9.32 -4.81 -11.30
CA VAL A 155 -8.16 -4.05 -11.75
C VAL A 155 -7.92 -4.28 -13.25
N LEU A 156 -7.91 -5.54 -13.72
CA LEU A 156 -7.66 -5.88 -15.13
C LEU A 156 -8.75 -5.36 -16.09
N LYS A 157 -10.02 -5.36 -15.66
CA LYS A 157 -11.13 -4.75 -16.41
C LYS A 157 -10.90 -3.27 -16.73
N CYS A 158 -10.19 -2.54 -15.87
CA CYS A 158 -9.91 -1.13 -16.10
C CYS A 158 -8.99 -0.90 -17.31
N PHE A 159 -8.29 -1.94 -17.77
CA PHE A 159 -7.36 -1.90 -18.89
C PHE A 159 -7.87 -2.64 -20.13
N ASN A 160 -9.17 -3.00 -20.17
CA ASN A 160 -9.79 -3.85 -21.21
C ASN A 160 -9.10 -5.22 -21.39
N VAL A 161 -8.49 -5.75 -20.32
CA VAL A 161 -7.93 -7.10 -20.27
C VAL A 161 -8.99 -7.99 -19.63
N ALA A 162 -9.72 -8.74 -20.45
CA ALA A 162 -10.76 -9.68 -20.03
C ALA A 162 -10.35 -11.11 -20.35
#